data_AF-A0A1S6GL17-F1
#
_entry.id   AF-A0A1S6GL17-F1
#
_cell.length_a   1.000
_cell.length_b   1.000
_cell.length_c   1.000
_cell.angle_alpha   90.00
_cell.angle_beta   90.00
_cell.angle_gamma   90.00
#
_symmetry.space_group_name_H-M   'P 1'
#
loop_
_entity.id
_entity.type
_entity.pdbx_description
1 polymer ?
#
loop_
_entity_poly.entity_id
_entity_poly.type
_entity_poly.pdbx_seq_one_letter_code
_entity_poly.pdbx_strand_id
1 'polypeptide(L)'
;MGGDHGMKIPDWKSFTVGEHTPELLKLQKMLDSLGLKDPWLRNEVWRYDRRDPVNVEYKVAARRALSRGVLPGLGLAIISAGIHYYRQSGEDHGHGHGHH
;
A
#
# COMPACT_ATOMS: atom_id res chain seq x y z
N MET A 1 -13.46 -14.82 27.82
CA MET A 1 -12.21 -15.61 27.75
C MET A 1 -11.08 -14.66 27.38
N GLY A 2 -10.44 -14.05 28.39
CA GLY A 2 -9.32 -13.14 28.22
C GLY A 2 -8.05 -13.87 28.63
N GLY A 3 -7.33 -14.41 27.66
CA GLY A 3 -5.97 -14.88 27.85
C GLY A 3 -5.04 -13.72 27.58
N ASP A 4 -4.40 -13.21 28.62
CA ASP A 4 -3.27 -12.31 28.50
C ASP A 4 -2.14 -13.06 27.79
N HIS A 5 -2.10 -12.95 26.46
CA HIS A 5 -0.97 -13.42 25.67
C HIS A 5 0.15 -12.41 25.89
N GLY A 6 0.93 -12.62 26.96
CA GLY A 6 2.11 -11.82 27.24
C GLY A 6 2.88 -11.57 25.95
N MET A 7 3.07 -10.28 25.63
CA MET A 7 3.69 -9.86 24.38
C MET A 7 5.04 -10.55 24.24
N LYS A 8 5.16 -11.47 23.28
CA LYS A 8 6.41 -12.16 23.00
C LYS A 8 7.38 -11.15 22.40
N ILE A 9 8.34 -10.70 23.21
CA ILE A 9 9.42 -9.85 22.76
C ILE A 9 10.24 -10.65 21.73
N PRO A 10 10.41 -10.16 20.49
CA PRO A 10 11.21 -10.83 19.48
C PRO A 10 12.68 -10.92 19.91
N ASP A 11 13.38 -11.96 19.47
CA ASP A 11 14.81 -12.15 19.79
C ASP A 11 15.63 -10.96 19.27
N TRP A 12 16.53 -10.45 20.10
CA TRP A 12 17.35 -9.29 19.76
C TRP A 12 18.22 -9.52 18.52
N LYS A 13 18.56 -10.79 18.22
CA LYS A 13 19.35 -11.18 17.06
C LYS A 13 18.67 -10.92 15.73
N SER A 14 17.34 -10.80 15.68
CA SER A 14 16.62 -10.51 14.45
C SER A 14 16.72 -9.05 14.01
N PHE A 15 17.10 -8.15 14.92
CA PHE A 15 17.34 -6.74 14.59
C PHE A 15 18.72 -6.61 13.98
N THR A 16 18.81 -6.72 12.66
CA THR A 16 20.07 -6.58 11.91
C THR A 16 19.92 -5.49 10.86
N VAL A 17 20.95 -4.68 10.64
CA VAL A 17 20.93 -3.71 9.53
C VAL A 17 21.08 -4.47 8.22
N GLY A 18 20.17 -4.24 7.27
CA GLY A 18 20.17 -4.90 5.97
C GLY A 18 19.29 -4.20 4.94
N GLU A 19 18.91 -4.90 3.88
CA GLU A 19 18.10 -4.34 2.79
C GLU A 19 16.70 -3.88 3.23
N HIS A 20 16.17 -4.47 4.31
CA HIS A 20 14.88 -4.11 4.90
C HIS A 20 14.91 -2.76 5.66
N THR A 21 16.10 -2.20 5.90
CA THR A 21 16.33 -0.90 6.55
C THR A 21 17.23 -0.02 5.68
N PRO A 22 16.77 0.42 4.50
CA PRO A 22 17.62 1.12 3.53
C PRO A 22 18.14 2.47 4.06
N GLU A 23 17.40 3.13 4.95
CA GLU A 23 17.81 4.37 5.61
C GLU A 23 19.05 4.14 6.49
N LEU A 24 19.02 3.09 7.32
CA LEU A 24 20.15 2.73 8.20
C LEU A 24 21.34 2.22 7.40
N LEU A 25 21.10 1.49 6.32
CA LEU A 25 22.16 1.01 5.42
C LEU A 25 22.84 2.17 4.69
N LYS A 26 22.09 3.22 4.32
CA LYS A 26 22.64 4.47 3.77
C LYS A 26 23.45 5.23 4.82
N LEU A 27 22.93 5.36 6.03
CA LEU A 27 23.64 6.01 7.14
C LEU A 27 24.97 5.30 7.44
N GLN A 28 24.95 3.97 7.52
CA GLN A 28 26.15 3.16 7.72
C GLN A 28 27.19 3.42 6.63
N LYS A 29 26.80 3.37 5.35
CA LYS A 29 27.69 3.67 4.22
C LYS A 29 28.27 5.09 4.28
N MET A 30 27.48 6.08 4.71
CA MET A 30 27.95 7.44 4.88
C MET A 30 28.97 7.55 6.02
N LEU A 31 28.70 6.95 7.16
CA LEU A 31 29.63 6.93 8.30
C LEU A 31 30.92 6.19 7.93
N ASP A 32 30.81 5.05 7.27
CA ASP A 32 31.97 4.28 6.81
C ASP A 32 32.84 5.11 5.84
N SER A 33 32.22 5.94 4.99
CA SER A 33 32.96 6.84 4.08
C SER A 33 33.75 7.93 4.83
N LEU A 34 33.38 8.22 6.08
CA LEU A 34 34.08 9.12 6.98
C LEU A 34 35.04 8.37 7.94
N GLY A 35 35.15 7.05 7.84
CA GLY A 35 35.89 6.21 8.78
C GLY A 35 35.23 6.11 10.16
N LEU A 36 33.95 6.43 10.27
CA LEU A 36 33.17 6.42 11.51
C LEU A 36 32.23 5.22 11.54
N LYS A 37 31.87 4.79 12.75
CA LYS A 37 30.90 3.71 12.97
C LYS A 37 29.97 4.07 14.12
N ASP A 38 28.67 3.99 13.88
CA ASP A 38 27.66 4.17 14.92
C ASP A 38 27.33 2.82 15.59
N PRO A 39 27.59 2.65 16.90
CA PRO A 39 27.26 1.42 17.61
C PRO A 39 25.75 1.20 17.84
N TRP A 40 24.93 2.24 17.70
CA TRP A 40 23.48 2.20 17.99
C TRP A 40 22.62 1.91 16.77
N LEU A 41 23.21 1.77 15.58
CA LEU A 41 22.50 1.44 14.33
C LEU A 41 21.55 0.24 14.47
N ARG A 42 21.93 -0.78 15.27
CA ARG A 42 21.09 -1.96 15.50
C ARG A 42 19.83 -1.66 16.33
N ASN A 43 19.94 -0.72 17.27
CA ASN A 43 18.82 -0.33 18.12
C ASN A 43 17.70 0.34 17.31
N GLU A 44 18.05 1.06 16.24
CA GLU A 44 17.06 1.77 15.42
C GLU A 44 16.37 0.87 14.39
N VAL A 45 16.80 -0.39 14.23
CA VAL A 45 16.28 -1.29 13.19
C VAL A 45 14.77 -1.47 13.28
N TRP A 46 14.21 -1.65 14.48
CA TRP A 46 12.77 -1.89 14.65
C TRP A 46 11.90 -0.73 14.12
N ARG A 47 12.43 0.49 14.15
CA ARG A 47 11.73 1.70 13.71
C ARG A 47 11.80 1.89 12.19
N TYR A 48 12.87 1.42 11.56
CA TYR A 48 13.09 1.60 10.12
C TYR A 48 12.88 0.30 9.33
N ASP A 49 12.39 -0.75 9.97
CA ASP A 49 12.13 -2.03 9.31
C ASP A 49 10.92 -1.89 8.38
N ARG A 50 11.18 -1.86 7.08
CA ARG A 50 10.14 -1.75 6.03
C ARG A 50 9.27 -2.99 5.88
N ARG A 51 9.60 -4.09 6.58
CA ARG A 51 8.72 -5.27 6.67
C ARG A 51 7.53 -5.00 7.58
N ASP A 52 7.67 -4.07 8.52
CA ASP A 52 6.57 -3.64 9.36
C ASP A 52 5.60 -2.75 8.54
N PRO A 53 4.31 -3.12 8.43
CA PRO A 53 3.32 -2.31 7.74
C PRO A 53 3.16 -0.88 8.31
N VAL A 54 3.55 -0.64 9.57
CA VAL A 54 3.54 0.68 10.21
C VAL A 54 4.65 1.58 9.66
N ASN A 55 5.78 0.99 9.26
CA ASN A 55 6.94 1.71 8.75
C ASN A 55 6.96 1.79 7.21
N VAL A 56 5.81 1.55 6.57
CA VAL A 56 5.67 1.68 5.11
C VAL A 56 5.96 3.10 4.68
N GLU A 57 6.73 3.23 3.60
CA GLU A 57 7.06 4.51 2.99
C GLU A 57 5.77 5.29 2.66
N TYR A 58 5.69 6.55 3.10
CA TYR A 58 4.50 7.41 2.95
C TYR A 58 3.96 7.44 1.51
N LYS A 59 4.84 7.47 0.51
CA LYS A 59 4.46 7.45 -0.90
C LYS A 59 3.75 6.16 -1.30
N VAL A 60 4.22 5.02 -0.79
CA VAL A 60 3.61 3.71 -1.02
C VAL A 60 2.27 3.62 -0.30
N ALA A 61 2.19 4.09 0.95
CA ALA A 61 0.94 4.16 1.70
C ALA A 61 -0.10 5.04 1.00
N ALA A 62 0.28 6.24 0.59
CA ALA A 62 -0.59 7.18 -0.13
C ALA A 62 -1.06 6.61 -1.47
N ARG A 63 -0.16 6.04 -2.27
CA ARG A 63 -0.53 5.39 -3.54
C ARG A 63 -1.48 4.22 -3.31
N ARG A 64 -1.24 3.41 -2.28
CA ARG A 64 -2.13 2.30 -1.91
C ARG A 64 -3.50 2.82 -1.48
N ALA A 65 -3.56 3.87 -0.67
CA ALA A 65 -4.81 4.49 -0.26
C ALA A 65 -5.62 5.04 -1.45
N LEU A 66 -4.95 5.75 -2.36
CA LEU A 66 -5.60 6.35 -3.54
C LEU A 66 -6.03 5.32 -4.59
N SER A 67 -5.22 4.28 -4.80
CA SER A 67 -5.53 3.21 -5.78
C SER A 67 -6.53 2.18 -5.24
N ARG A 68 -6.78 2.16 -3.92
CA ARG A 68 -7.71 1.24 -3.30
C ARG A 68 -9.13 1.59 -3.72
N GLY A 69 -9.70 0.75 -4.58
CA GLY A 69 -11.06 0.92 -5.11
C GLY A 69 -11.12 1.26 -6.59
N VAL A 70 -9.99 1.57 -7.24
CA VAL A 70 -9.98 1.88 -8.68
C VAL A 70 -10.46 0.69 -9.51
N LEU A 71 -9.97 -0.52 -9.25
CA LEU A 71 -10.37 -1.73 -9.97
C LEU A 71 -11.87 -2.08 -9.81
N PRO A 72 -12.41 -2.24 -8.59
CA PRO A 72 -13.84 -2.51 -8.44
C PRO A 72 -14.71 -1.33 -8.92
N GLY A 73 -14.25 -0.09 -8.71
CA GLY A 73 -14.93 1.10 -9.20
C GLY A 73 -15.02 1.15 -10.73
N LEU A 74 -13.95 0.78 -11.44
CA LEU A 74 -13.96 0.69 -12.90
C LEU A 74 -14.93 -0.40 -13.39
N GLY A 75 -14.97 -1.56 -12.72
CA GLY A 75 -15.93 -2.60 -13.04
C GLY A 75 -17.38 -2.12 -12.91
N LEU A 76 -17.71 -1.44 -11.81
CA LEU A 76 -19.04 -0.85 -11.61
C LEU A 76 -19.35 0.25 -12.63
N ALA A 77 -18.37 1.08 -13.00
CA ALA A 77 -18.54 2.10 -14.01
C ALA A 77 -18.88 1.50 -15.39
N ILE A 78 -18.19 0.42 -15.79
CA ILE A 78 -18.47 -0.29 -17.05
C ILE A 78 -19.86 -0.91 -17.04
N ILE A 79 -20.25 -1.59 -15.95
CA ILE A 79 -21.58 -2.19 -15.81
C ILE A 79 -22.66 -1.11 -15.89
N SER A 80 -22.47 0.00 -15.15
CA SER A 80 -23.39 1.13 -15.16
C SER A 80 -23.51 1.74 -16.56
N ALA A 81 -22.40 2.00 -17.24
CA ALA A 81 -22.40 2.52 -18.60
C ALA A 81 -23.12 1.59 -19.59
N GLY A 82 -22.94 0.27 -19.45
CA GLY A 82 -23.65 -0.73 -20.24
C GLY A 82 -25.16 -0.70 -20.02
N ILE A 83 -25.61 -0.57 -18.77
CA ILE A 83 -27.04 -0.44 -18.43
C ILE A 83 -27.62 0.85 -19.03
N HIS A 84 -26.92 1.98 -18.87
CA HIS A 84 -27.35 3.26 -19.42
C HIS A 84 -27.47 3.21 -20.95
N TYR A 85 -26.46 2.63 -21.63
CA TYR A 85 -26.47 2.48 -23.09
C TYR A 85 -27.61 1.56 -23.57
N TYR A 86 -27.81 0.42 -22.92
CA TYR A 86 -28.89 -0.51 -23.27
C TYR A 86 -30.29 0.14 -23.12
N ARG A 87 -30.50 0.87 -22.02
CA ARG A 87 -31.76 1.57 -21.77
C ARG A 87 -32.03 2.65 -22.81
N GLN A 88 -31.01 3.45 -23.14
CA GLN A 88 -31.11 4.50 -24.17
C GLN A 88 -31.37 3.91 -25.56
N SER A 89 -30.69 2.81 -25.92
CA SER A 89 -30.93 2.11 -27.19
C SER A 89 -32.33 1.51 -27.30
N GLY A 90 -32.97 1.14 -26.18
CA GLY A 90 -34.36 0.69 -26.17
C GLY A 90 -35.38 1.82 -26.34
N GLU A 91 -35.06 3.03 -25.84
CA GLU A 91 -35.89 4.23 -25.98
C GLU A 91 -35.82 4.80 -27.41
N ASP A 92 -34.64 4.78 -28.06
CA ASP A 92 -34.45 5.26 -29.44
C ASP A 92 -35.05 4.34 -30.54
N HIS A 93 -35.47 3.11 -30.20
CA HIS A 93 -36.19 2.22 -31.12
C HIS A 93 -37.73 2.30 -30.99
N GLY A 94 -38.25 3.18 -30.13
CA GLY A 94 -39.68 3.43 -29.95
C GLY A 94 -40.31 4.43 -30.93
N HIS A 95 -39.54 5.05 -31.83
CA HIS A 95 -40.03 6.05 -32.78
C HIS A 95 -40.01 5.54 -34.23
N GLY A 96 -40.80 4.49 -34.49
CA GLY A 96 -41.05 3.95 -35.83
C GLY A 96 -42.51 4.07 -36.24
N HIS A 97 -42.80 5.04 -37.10
CA HIS A 97 -43.88 5.10 -38.09
C HIS A 97 -45.36 5.03 -37.65
N GLY A 98 -46.00 6.20 -37.65
CA GLY A 98 -47.44 6.35 -37.89
C GLY A 98 -47.68 7.36 -39.02
N HIS A 99 -47.72 6.87 -40.27
CA HIS A 99 -48.29 7.57 -41.42
C HIS A 99 -49.76 7.16 -41.52
N HIS A 100 -50.69 8.11 -41.44
CA HIS A 100 -51.92 8.23 -42.25
C HIS A 100 -52.74 9.44 -41.83
#